data_AF-A0A8E2IGK8-F1
#
_entry.id   AF-A0A8E2IGK8-F1
#
_cell.length_a   1.000
_cell.length_b   1.000
_cell.length_c   1.000
_cell.angle_alpha   90.00
_cell.angle_beta   90.00
_cell.angle_gamma   90.00
#
_symmetry.space_group_name_H-M   'P 1'
#
loop_
_entity.id
_entity.type
_entity.pdbx_description
1 polymer ?
#
loop_
_entity_poly.entity_id
_entity_poly.type
_entity_poly.pdbx_seq_one_letter_code
_entity_poly.pdbx_strand_id
1 'polypeptide(L)'
;MSGTDEDLGELLEIPSITYQVDDPEKQTATITERINGQVIRTFDAELGTEYKIEIPIEMWIPLQLEQEHKLTIEAKDSFGAKSTRTYTFTRTEDTIQLELKNPFVTDIAATRILVTPDVYLPIGSTIVIEACNNAFDEVPTWEDVTGMAMNKRGFHFTNTEKTAEQWGINIRFTLHKGTAHDQVKFNGFGGAFD
;
A
#
# COMPACT_ATOMS: atom_id res chain seq x y z
N MET A 1 25.45 -17.20 -8.18
CA MET A 1 24.54 -16.23 -7.54
C MET A 1 24.90 -16.07 -6.07
N SER A 2 24.99 -14.83 -5.57
CA SER A 2 25.27 -14.52 -4.16
C SER A 2 24.07 -14.81 -3.25
N GLY A 3 24.23 -14.56 -1.95
CA GLY A 3 23.20 -14.80 -0.95
C GLY A 3 22.92 -16.28 -0.68
N THR A 4 21.98 -16.52 0.22
CA THR A 4 21.44 -17.83 0.59
C THR A 4 19.93 -17.78 0.60
N ASP A 5 19.28 -18.94 0.56
CA ASP A 5 17.84 -19.00 0.83
C ASP A 5 17.59 -18.55 2.28
N GLU A 6 16.54 -17.76 2.48
CA GLU A 6 16.29 -17.10 3.76
C GLU A 6 14.78 -16.95 4.01
N ASP A 7 14.39 -17.11 5.27
CA ASP A 7 13.08 -16.71 5.75
C ASP A 7 13.17 -15.30 6.33
N LEU A 8 12.50 -14.35 5.68
CA LEU A 8 12.47 -12.94 6.07
C LEU A 8 11.45 -12.68 7.19
N GLY A 9 10.69 -13.69 7.60
CA GLY A 9 9.71 -13.59 8.68
C GLY A 9 8.50 -12.75 8.30
N GLU A 10 7.96 -12.02 9.28
CA GLU A 10 6.80 -11.15 9.09
C GLU A 10 7.20 -9.79 8.53
N LEU A 11 6.53 -9.36 7.45
CA LEU A 11 6.81 -8.12 6.74
C LEU A 11 5.57 -7.26 6.60
N LEU A 12 5.66 -5.99 7.04
CA LEU A 12 4.69 -4.94 6.73
C LEU A 12 5.01 -4.27 5.40
N GLU A 13 6.29 -4.06 5.12
CA GLU A 13 6.79 -3.35 3.95
C GLU A 13 7.40 -4.31 2.91
N ILE A 14 7.48 -3.85 1.67
CA ILE A 14 8.13 -4.58 0.57
C ILE A 14 9.60 -4.85 0.96
N PRO A 15 10.07 -6.12 0.92
CA PRO A 15 11.45 -6.43 1.28
C PRO A 15 12.44 -5.84 0.29
N SER A 16 13.58 -5.37 0.80
CA SER A 16 14.69 -4.84 0.01
C SER A 16 15.79 -5.89 -0.11
N ILE A 17 15.76 -6.69 -1.17
CA ILE A 17 16.74 -7.76 -1.42
C ILE A 17 17.69 -7.35 -2.53
N THR A 18 18.99 -7.45 -2.27
CA THR A 18 20.04 -7.29 -3.27
C THR A 18 20.71 -8.63 -3.57
N TYR A 19 21.20 -8.78 -4.79
CA TYR A 19 21.86 -9.99 -5.24
C TYR A 19 22.82 -9.71 -6.39
N GLN A 20 23.75 -10.63 -6.62
CA GLN A 20 24.72 -10.60 -7.70
C GLN A 20 24.79 -11.97 -8.37
N VAL A 21 25.05 -11.98 -9.67
CA VAL A 21 25.33 -13.19 -10.43
C VAL A 21 26.77 -13.13 -10.91
N ASP A 22 27.48 -14.23 -10.73
CA ASP A 22 28.84 -14.43 -11.22
C ASP A 22 28.89 -15.81 -11.87
N ASP A 23 29.74 -15.94 -12.89
CA ASP A 23 29.87 -17.12 -13.75
C ASP A 23 31.36 -17.33 -14.09
N PRO A 24 31.99 -18.44 -13.64
CA PRO A 24 33.41 -18.70 -13.86
C PRO A 24 33.81 -18.73 -15.34
N GLU A 25 32.90 -19.17 -16.20
CA GLU A 25 33.05 -19.27 -17.66
C GLU A 25 32.81 -17.93 -18.38
N LYS A 26 32.46 -16.87 -17.64
CA LYS A 26 32.17 -15.51 -18.13
C LYS A 26 31.04 -15.46 -19.15
N GLN A 27 30.04 -16.31 -18.97
CA GLN A 27 28.86 -16.33 -19.80
C GLN A 27 27.81 -15.31 -19.36
N THR A 28 27.01 -14.83 -20.30
CA THR A 28 25.83 -14.02 -19.99
C THR A 28 24.82 -14.85 -19.19
N ALA A 29 24.23 -14.24 -18.15
CA ALA A 29 23.18 -14.87 -17.36
C ALA A 29 21.86 -14.12 -17.56
N THR A 30 20.77 -14.83 -17.83
CA THR A 30 19.43 -14.26 -17.82
C THR A 30 18.82 -14.45 -16.43
N ILE A 31 18.39 -13.37 -15.79
CA ILE A 31 17.69 -13.39 -14.51
C ILE A 31 16.18 -13.35 -14.73
N THR A 32 15.45 -14.15 -13.95
CA THR A 32 13.99 -14.04 -13.80
C THR A 32 13.62 -13.94 -12.32
N GLU A 33 12.98 -12.83 -11.96
CA GLU A 33 12.46 -12.57 -10.63
C GLU A 33 10.97 -12.91 -10.57
N ARG A 34 10.52 -13.56 -9.49
CA ARG A 34 9.12 -13.97 -9.32
C ARG A 34 8.65 -13.79 -7.89
N ILE A 35 7.36 -13.52 -7.74
CA ILE A 35 6.63 -13.59 -6.47
C ILE A 35 5.49 -14.57 -6.61
N ASN A 36 5.42 -15.57 -5.74
CA ASN A 36 4.48 -16.71 -5.80
C ASN A 36 4.42 -17.35 -7.20
N GLY A 37 5.56 -17.41 -7.90
CA GLY A 37 5.69 -17.93 -9.26
C GLY A 37 5.33 -16.97 -10.39
N GLN A 38 4.63 -15.86 -10.11
CA GLN A 38 4.34 -14.81 -11.08
C GLN A 38 5.61 -14.01 -11.37
N VAL A 39 5.94 -13.83 -12.66
CA VAL A 39 7.11 -13.05 -13.08
C VAL A 39 6.92 -11.58 -12.72
N ILE A 40 7.90 -11.03 -12.01
CA ILE A 40 8.05 -9.59 -11.80
C ILE A 40 8.74 -8.99 -13.03
N ARG A 41 9.94 -9.49 -13.35
CA ARG A 41 10.69 -9.14 -14.58
C ARG A 41 11.69 -10.22 -14.97
N THR A 42 12.15 -10.15 -16.22
CA THR A 42 13.22 -10.95 -16.79
C THR A 42 14.17 -10.05 -17.56
N PHE A 43 15.48 -10.22 -17.39
CA PHE A 43 16.50 -9.40 -18.04
C PHE A 43 17.85 -10.13 -18.14
N ASP A 44 18.71 -9.69 -19.05
CA ASP A 44 20.08 -10.19 -19.13
C ASP A 44 20.98 -9.40 -18.17
N ALA A 45 21.72 -10.14 -17.34
CA ALA A 45 22.57 -9.62 -16.27
C ALA A 45 23.99 -9.39 -16.75
N GLU A 46 24.60 -8.31 -16.26
CA GLU A 46 26.05 -8.12 -16.27
C GLU A 46 26.65 -8.80 -15.03
N LEU A 47 27.62 -9.69 -15.25
CA LEU A 47 28.26 -10.43 -14.17
C LEU A 47 28.95 -9.49 -13.17
N GLY A 48 28.86 -9.81 -11.89
CA GLY A 48 29.41 -9.00 -10.79
C GLY A 48 28.64 -7.71 -10.48
N THR A 49 27.61 -7.37 -11.26
CA THR A 49 26.75 -6.21 -10.99
C THR A 49 25.74 -6.54 -9.89
N GLU A 50 25.58 -5.63 -8.93
CA GLU A 50 24.54 -5.72 -7.91
C GLU A 50 23.20 -5.29 -8.46
N TYR A 51 22.21 -6.16 -8.28
CA TYR A 51 20.82 -5.90 -8.61
C TYR A 51 19.99 -5.86 -7.34
N LYS A 52 18.93 -5.05 -7.37
CA LYS A 52 17.91 -4.99 -6.33
C LYS A 52 16.58 -5.40 -6.92
N ILE A 53 15.85 -6.27 -6.23
CA ILE A 53 14.49 -6.60 -6.65
C ILE A 53 13.55 -5.43 -6.39
N GLU A 54 12.67 -5.16 -7.34
CA GLU A 54 11.65 -4.11 -7.24
C GLU A 54 10.27 -4.77 -7.40
N ILE A 55 9.61 -5.06 -6.28
CA ILE A 55 8.27 -5.67 -6.29
C ILE A 55 7.25 -4.55 -6.54
N PRO A 56 6.47 -4.59 -7.63
CA PRO A 56 5.46 -3.58 -7.90
C PRO A 56 4.36 -3.59 -6.84
N ILE A 57 3.83 -2.42 -6.50
CA ILE A 57 2.83 -2.28 -5.43
C ILE A 57 1.54 -3.07 -5.75
N GLU A 58 1.18 -3.16 -7.03
CA GLU A 58 0.05 -3.94 -7.54
C GLU A 58 0.24 -5.45 -7.42
N MET A 59 1.48 -5.93 -7.22
CA MET A 59 1.77 -7.33 -6.90
C MET A 59 1.90 -7.56 -5.39
N TRP A 60 2.30 -6.53 -4.63
CA TRP A 60 2.42 -6.58 -3.17
C TRP A 60 1.08 -6.50 -2.45
N ILE A 61 0.24 -5.52 -2.79
CA ILE A 61 -1.03 -5.25 -2.09
C ILE A 61 -2.03 -6.43 -2.13
N PRO A 62 -2.15 -7.23 -3.22
CA PRO A 62 -3.06 -8.37 -3.25
C PRO A 62 -2.57 -9.62 -2.49
N LEU A 63 -1.32 -9.63 -2.03
CA LEU A 63 -0.79 -10.74 -1.24
C LEU A 63 -1.66 -10.99 0.00
N GLN A 64 -1.95 -12.26 0.25
CA GLN A 64 -2.78 -12.66 1.37
C GLN A 64 -2.05 -12.43 2.68
N LEU A 65 -2.70 -11.75 3.61
CA LEU A 65 -2.14 -11.54 4.94
C LEU A 65 -2.04 -12.87 5.69
N GLU A 66 -1.08 -12.96 6.60
CA GLU A 66 -0.92 -14.09 7.54
C GLU A 66 -0.70 -15.45 6.81
N GLN A 67 -0.24 -15.42 5.56
CA GLN A 67 0.16 -16.59 4.77
C GLN A 67 1.60 -16.46 4.29
N GLU A 68 2.27 -17.60 4.17
CA GLU A 68 3.62 -17.67 3.59
C GLU A 68 3.57 -17.33 2.10
N HIS A 69 4.50 -16.47 1.70
CA HIS A 69 4.77 -16.08 0.33
C HIS A 69 6.21 -16.38 -0.02
N LYS A 70 6.43 -16.55 -1.33
CA LYS A 70 7.72 -16.97 -1.86
C LYS A 70 8.17 -16.02 -2.96
N LEU A 71 9.33 -15.43 -2.76
CA LEU A 71 10.07 -14.72 -3.78
C LEU A 71 11.18 -15.61 -4.34
N THR A 72 11.35 -15.65 -5.66
CA THR A 72 12.46 -16.36 -6.28
C THR A 72 13.22 -15.50 -7.27
N ILE A 73 14.53 -15.70 -7.29
CA ILE A 73 15.46 -15.11 -8.24
C ILE A 73 16.18 -16.26 -8.92
N GLU A 74 15.86 -16.52 -10.18
CA GLU A 74 16.49 -17.58 -10.98
C GLU A 74 17.46 -16.94 -11.97
N ALA A 75 18.74 -17.29 -11.91
CA ALA A 75 19.70 -17.01 -12.97
C ALA A 75 19.89 -18.26 -13.82
N LYS A 76 19.89 -18.08 -15.14
CA LYS A 76 20.10 -19.13 -16.13
C LYS A 76 21.24 -18.73 -17.07
N ASP A 77 22.22 -19.59 -17.25
CA ASP A 77 23.31 -19.36 -18.21
C ASP A 77 22.88 -19.70 -19.66
N SER A 78 23.81 -19.47 -20.59
CA SER A 78 23.57 -19.71 -22.02
C SER A 78 23.43 -21.20 -22.40
N PHE A 79 23.94 -22.13 -21.58
CA PHE A 79 23.84 -23.58 -21.78
C PHE A 79 22.66 -24.21 -21.03
N GLY A 80 21.93 -23.42 -20.24
CA GLY A 80 20.73 -23.81 -19.52
C GLY A 80 20.95 -24.25 -18.07
N ALA A 81 22.15 -24.13 -17.52
CA ALA A 81 22.37 -24.31 -16.08
C ALA A 81 21.64 -23.20 -15.31
N LYS A 82 21.12 -23.56 -14.13
CA LYS A 82 20.28 -22.67 -13.32
C LYS A 82 20.79 -22.58 -11.89
N SER A 83 20.75 -21.38 -11.34
CA SER A 83 20.89 -21.12 -9.90
C SER A 83 19.68 -20.34 -9.45
N THR A 84 19.03 -20.78 -8.37
CA THR A 84 17.89 -20.08 -7.78
C THR A 84 18.19 -19.66 -6.35
N ARG A 85 17.72 -18.47 -5.97
CA ARG A 85 17.57 -18.05 -4.57
C ARG A 85 16.10 -17.91 -4.24
N THR A 86 15.75 -18.37 -3.05
CA THR A 86 14.38 -18.35 -2.52
C THR A 86 14.34 -17.56 -1.23
N TYR A 87 13.44 -16.60 -1.17
CA TYR A 87 13.10 -15.89 0.06
C TYR A 87 11.65 -16.17 0.42
N THR A 88 11.39 -16.58 1.65
CA THR A 88 10.03 -16.71 2.18
C THR A 88 9.71 -15.54 3.09
N PHE A 89 8.44 -15.18 3.19
CA PHE A 89 7.97 -14.17 4.13
C PHE A 89 6.48 -14.34 4.37
N THR A 90 5.98 -13.85 5.50
CA THR A 90 4.55 -13.69 5.77
C THR A 90 4.22 -12.22 5.75
N ARG A 91 3.27 -11.79 4.91
CA ARG A 91 2.85 -10.39 4.93
C ARG A 91 1.89 -10.15 6.10
N THR A 92 2.14 -9.10 6.87
CA THR A 92 1.26 -8.65 7.96
C THR A 92 0.81 -7.21 7.70
N GLU A 93 -0.37 -6.87 8.19
CA GLU A 93 -0.94 -5.53 8.12
C GLU A 93 -1.95 -5.38 9.25
N ASP A 94 -1.93 -4.22 9.89
CA ASP A 94 -2.87 -3.89 10.96
C ASP A 94 -3.68 -2.63 10.66
N THR A 95 -3.35 -1.93 9.57
CA THR A 95 -3.93 -0.62 9.28
C THR A 95 -4.38 -0.52 7.82
N ILE A 96 -5.56 0.08 7.62
CA ILE A 96 -6.04 0.50 6.29
C ILE A 96 -6.06 2.03 6.28
N GLN A 97 -5.30 2.63 5.36
CA GLN A 97 -5.33 4.08 5.10
C GLN A 97 -5.83 4.35 3.69
N LEU A 98 -6.85 5.20 3.59
CA LEU A 98 -7.50 5.57 2.34
C LEU A 98 -7.69 7.07 2.29
N GLU A 99 -7.39 7.67 1.15
CA GLU A 99 -7.66 9.07 0.84
C GLU A 99 -8.11 9.15 -0.63
N LEU A 100 -8.99 10.10 -0.96
CA LEU A 100 -9.33 10.29 -2.36
C LEU A 100 -8.12 10.80 -3.12
N LYS A 101 -7.73 10.06 -4.15
CA LYS A 101 -6.68 10.49 -5.09
C LYS A 101 -6.99 11.84 -5.73
N ASN A 102 -8.28 12.11 -5.99
CA ASN A 102 -8.74 13.37 -6.57
C ASN A 102 -9.77 13.99 -5.60
N PRO A 103 -9.44 15.11 -4.94
CA PRO A 103 -10.41 15.89 -4.17
C PRO A 103 -11.57 16.40 -5.03
N PHE A 104 -12.70 16.69 -4.40
CA PHE A 104 -13.82 17.36 -5.06
C PHE A 104 -13.57 18.86 -5.11
N VAL A 105 -13.61 19.46 -6.30
CA VAL A 105 -13.49 20.92 -6.47
C VAL A 105 -14.80 21.60 -6.10
N THR A 106 -14.73 22.74 -5.40
CA THR A 106 -15.89 23.58 -5.10
C THR A 106 -15.61 25.05 -5.42
N ASP A 107 -16.64 25.81 -5.80
CA ASP A 107 -16.51 27.24 -6.09
C ASP A 107 -16.39 28.09 -4.81
N ILE A 108 -16.96 27.60 -3.71
CA ILE A 108 -16.95 28.22 -2.38
C ILE A 108 -16.58 27.19 -1.31
N ALA A 109 -16.25 27.66 -0.11
CA ALA A 109 -16.02 26.79 1.04
C ALA A 109 -17.29 25.99 1.35
N ALA A 110 -17.18 24.67 1.36
CA ALA A 110 -18.24 23.84 1.91
C ALA A 110 -18.34 24.08 3.42
N THR A 111 -19.57 24.24 3.89
CA THR A 111 -19.88 24.53 5.29
C THR A 111 -20.21 23.26 6.06
N ARG A 112 -20.69 22.22 5.36
CA ARG A 112 -21.10 20.97 5.97
C ARG A 112 -20.80 19.77 5.09
N ILE A 113 -20.48 18.65 5.72
CA ILE A 113 -20.28 17.35 5.06
C ILE A 113 -21.01 16.24 5.80
N LEU A 114 -21.63 15.34 5.05
CA LEU A 114 -22.17 14.07 5.51
C LEU A 114 -21.34 12.94 4.90
N VAL A 115 -20.75 12.10 5.75
CA VAL A 115 -19.98 10.90 5.33
C VAL A 115 -20.68 9.66 5.88
N THR A 116 -20.95 8.68 5.02
CA THR A 116 -21.58 7.40 5.37
C THR A 116 -20.66 6.26 4.96
N PRO A 117 -19.75 5.80 5.85
CA PRO A 117 -18.87 4.67 5.56
C PRO A 117 -19.64 3.35 5.52
N ASP A 118 -19.25 2.47 4.60
CA ASP A 118 -19.61 1.04 4.59
C ASP A 118 -18.39 0.25 5.03
N VAL A 119 -18.36 -0.10 6.31
CA VAL A 119 -17.23 -0.73 6.99
C VAL A 119 -17.69 -1.86 7.90
N TYR A 120 -16.85 -2.87 8.08
CA TYR A 120 -16.99 -3.87 9.14
C TYR A 120 -15.85 -3.68 10.14
N LEU A 121 -16.24 -3.29 11.37
CA LEU A 121 -15.34 -3.01 12.49
C LEU A 121 -15.62 -4.02 13.62
N PRO A 122 -14.86 -5.13 13.69
CA PRO A 122 -14.95 -6.06 14.81
C PRO A 122 -14.53 -5.41 16.14
N ILE A 123 -14.93 -6.02 17.26
CA ILE A 123 -14.56 -5.53 18.60
C ILE A 123 -13.03 -5.49 18.72
N GLY A 124 -12.51 -4.37 19.20
CA GLY A 124 -11.07 -4.12 19.32
C GLY A 124 -10.44 -3.39 18.14
N SER A 125 -11.19 -3.20 17.04
CA SER A 125 -10.79 -2.33 15.93
C SER A 125 -11.30 -0.90 16.11
N THR A 126 -10.65 0.05 15.44
CA THR A 126 -11.03 1.47 15.46
C THR A 126 -11.05 2.05 14.05
N ILE A 127 -11.75 3.17 13.89
CA ILE A 127 -11.75 3.98 12.67
C ILE A 127 -11.60 5.46 13.06
N VAL A 128 -10.81 6.18 12.28
CA VAL A 128 -10.73 7.64 12.24
C VAL A 128 -11.14 8.08 10.84
N ILE A 129 -12.06 9.02 10.77
CA ILE A 129 -12.55 9.62 9.52
C ILE A 129 -12.29 11.11 9.64
N GLU A 130 -11.55 11.65 8.70
CA GLU A 130 -11.24 13.08 8.64
C GLU A 130 -11.68 13.65 7.31
N ALA A 131 -12.13 14.90 7.33
CA ALA A 131 -12.45 15.65 6.13
C ALA A 131 -11.83 17.05 6.21
N CYS A 132 -11.52 17.64 5.07
CA CYS A 132 -11.11 19.04 4.94
C CYS A 132 -11.96 19.72 3.87
N ASN A 133 -12.16 21.04 3.97
CA ASN A 133 -12.83 21.85 2.95
C ASN A 133 -11.85 22.72 2.14
N ASN A 134 -10.55 22.65 2.42
CA ASN A 134 -9.44 23.31 1.71
C ASN A 134 -8.43 22.28 1.13
N ALA A 135 -8.93 21.22 0.49
CA ALA A 135 -8.14 20.08 0.02
C ALA A 135 -6.99 20.38 -0.95
N PHE A 136 -6.98 21.56 -1.58
CA PHE A 136 -5.93 21.97 -2.52
C PHE A 136 -4.81 22.79 -1.86
N ASP A 137 -4.94 23.10 -0.57
CA ASP A 137 -3.86 23.72 0.19
C ASP A 137 -2.67 22.76 0.27
N GLU A 138 -1.44 23.30 0.35
CA GLU A 138 -0.23 22.48 0.54
C GLU A 138 -0.32 21.66 1.82
N VAL A 139 -0.97 22.21 2.85
CA VAL A 139 -1.30 21.54 4.11
C VAL A 139 -2.79 21.76 4.42
N PRO A 140 -3.69 20.87 3.98
CA PRO A 140 -5.11 20.99 4.26
C PRO A 140 -5.42 20.91 5.76
N THR A 141 -6.49 21.57 6.17
CA THR A 141 -6.98 21.56 7.55
C THR A 141 -7.94 20.39 7.73
N TRP A 142 -7.38 19.25 8.15
CA TRP A 142 -8.15 18.04 8.43
C TRP A 142 -8.91 18.15 9.75
N GLU A 143 -10.21 17.88 9.71
CA GLU A 143 -11.09 17.87 10.87
C GLU A 143 -11.65 16.46 11.11
N ASP A 144 -11.63 16.01 12.37
CA ASP A 144 -12.18 14.70 12.76
C ASP A 144 -13.71 14.69 12.66
N VAL A 145 -14.23 13.92 11.70
CA VAL A 145 -15.66 13.75 11.45
C VAL A 145 -16.17 12.38 11.90
N THR A 146 -15.33 11.55 12.54
CA THR A 146 -15.63 10.16 12.92
C THR A 146 -16.94 10.03 13.66
N GLY A 147 -17.13 10.84 14.71
CA GLY A 147 -18.35 10.82 15.51
C GLY A 147 -19.60 11.13 14.70
N MET A 148 -19.53 12.12 13.79
CA MET A 148 -20.68 12.48 12.95
C MET A 148 -20.96 11.43 11.90
N ALA A 149 -19.93 10.94 11.22
CA ALA A 149 -20.02 9.92 10.19
C ALA A 149 -20.60 8.60 10.73
N MET A 150 -20.07 8.11 11.86
CA MET A 150 -20.55 6.86 12.49
C MET A 150 -21.98 6.98 13.04
N ASN A 151 -22.43 8.19 13.35
CA ASN A 151 -23.81 8.47 13.77
C ASN A 151 -24.72 8.93 12.60
N LYS A 152 -24.24 8.89 11.35
CA LYS A 152 -24.96 9.30 10.13
C LYS A 152 -25.48 10.74 10.22
N ARG A 153 -24.65 11.65 10.72
CA ARG A 153 -24.93 13.09 10.87
C ARG A 153 -23.97 13.93 10.04
N GLY A 154 -24.41 15.13 9.69
CA GLY A 154 -23.55 16.13 9.05
C GLY A 154 -22.59 16.77 10.05
N PHE A 155 -21.33 16.89 9.68
CA PHE A 155 -20.31 17.66 10.37
C PHE A 155 -20.22 19.06 9.76
N HIS A 156 -20.20 20.10 10.61
CA HIS A 156 -19.99 21.47 10.15
C HIS A 156 -18.51 21.78 10.25
N PHE A 157 -17.90 22.18 9.13
CA PHE A 157 -16.49 22.56 9.11
C PHE A 157 -16.26 23.78 10.00
N THR A 158 -15.19 23.74 10.77
CA THR A 158 -14.71 24.88 11.55
C THR A 158 -13.70 25.70 10.74
N ASN A 159 -13.04 25.08 9.76
CA ASN A 159 -12.16 25.80 8.86
C ASN A 159 -12.94 26.76 7.95
N THR A 160 -12.48 28.01 7.91
CA THR A 160 -13.05 29.08 7.08
C THR A 160 -12.01 29.74 6.17
N GLU A 161 -10.79 29.19 6.12
CA GLU A 161 -9.66 29.75 5.37
C GLU A 161 -9.12 28.75 4.34
N LYS A 162 -8.47 29.26 3.28
CA LYS A 162 -7.65 28.48 2.35
C LYS A 162 -6.45 29.29 1.91
N THR A 163 -5.41 28.60 1.47
CA THR A 163 -4.20 29.18 0.90
C THR A 163 -4.08 28.94 -0.61
N ALA A 164 -4.73 27.90 -1.13
CA ALA A 164 -4.80 27.61 -2.56
C ALA A 164 -5.77 28.55 -3.31
N GLU A 165 -5.67 28.55 -4.64
CA GLU A 165 -6.59 29.32 -5.50
C GLU A 165 -8.03 28.78 -5.46
N GLN A 166 -8.22 27.47 -5.30
CA GLN A 166 -9.52 26.81 -5.33
C GLN A 166 -9.89 26.19 -3.97
N TRP A 167 -11.20 26.17 -3.66
CA TRP A 167 -11.72 25.36 -2.55
C TRP A 167 -11.87 23.91 -3.00
N GLY A 168 -11.89 22.99 -2.04
CA GLY A 168 -12.18 21.61 -2.35
C GLY A 168 -12.27 20.72 -1.14
N ILE A 169 -13.00 19.62 -1.27
CA ILE A 169 -13.22 18.67 -0.20
C ILE A 169 -12.41 17.41 -0.45
N ASN A 170 -11.73 16.94 0.59
CA ASN A 170 -11.17 15.59 0.61
C ASN A 170 -11.59 14.90 1.90
N ILE A 171 -11.57 13.57 1.87
CA ILE A 171 -11.94 12.68 2.97
C ILE A 171 -10.87 11.60 3.04
N ARG A 172 -10.40 11.31 4.25
CA ARG A 172 -9.52 10.19 4.52
C ARG A 172 -10.05 9.32 5.65
N PHE A 173 -9.69 8.04 5.58
CA PHE A 173 -10.10 7.00 6.52
C PHE A 173 -8.84 6.29 7.00
N THR A 174 -8.71 6.13 8.31
CA THR A 174 -7.68 5.29 8.94
C THR A 174 -8.39 4.26 9.80
N LEU A 175 -8.29 2.99 9.45
CA LEU A 175 -8.84 1.89 10.23
C LEU A 175 -7.69 1.11 10.85
N HIS A 176 -7.80 0.76 12.13
CA HIS A 176 -6.84 -0.09 12.82
C HIS A 176 -7.50 -1.39 13.26
N LYS A 177 -6.86 -2.52 12.99
CA LYS A 177 -7.25 -3.85 13.50
C LYS A 177 -7.23 -3.88 15.03
N GLY A 178 -6.25 -3.21 15.63
CA GLY A 178 -6.09 -3.15 17.08
C GLY A 178 -6.00 -4.55 17.68
N THR A 179 -6.88 -4.86 18.64
CA THR A 179 -6.92 -6.19 19.27
C THR A 179 -7.94 -7.14 18.62
N ALA A 180 -8.52 -6.76 17.48
CA ALA A 180 -9.49 -7.61 16.81
C ALA A 180 -8.85 -8.86 16.22
N HIS A 181 -9.54 -9.99 16.36
CA HIS A 181 -9.15 -11.25 15.72
C HIS A 181 -9.77 -11.42 14.33
N ASP A 182 -10.96 -10.87 14.12
CA ASP A 182 -11.62 -10.87 12.82
C ASP A 182 -11.04 -9.82 11.88
N GLN A 183 -11.26 -10.00 10.58
CA GLN A 183 -10.84 -9.05 9.55
C GLN A 183 -11.59 -7.72 9.67
N VAL A 184 -10.86 -6.60 9.58
CA VAL A 184 -11.43 -5.26 9.35
C VAL A 184 -11.70 -5.08 7.85
N LYS A 185 -12.86 -4.52 7.47
CA LYS A 185 -13.21 -4.31 6.06
C LYS A 185 -13.66 -2.89 5.80
N PHE A 186 -13.22 -2.35 4.67
CA PHE A 186 -13.74 -1.13 4.06
C PHE A 186 -14.35 -1.50 2.70
N ASN A 187 -15.65 -1.37 2.56
CA ASN A 187 -16.36 -1.71 1.32
C ASN A 187 -16.58 -0.46 0.45
N GLY A 188 -16.61 0.72 1.05
CA GLY A 188 -16.81 1.99 0.38
C GLY A 188 -17.34 3.06 1.32
N PHE A 189 -17.77 4.18 0.75
CA PHE A 189 -18.52 5.20 1.47
C PHE A 189 -19.43 5.97 0.51
N GLY A 190 -20.48 6.59 1.07
CA GLY A 190 -21.31 7.58 0.39
C GLY A 190 -21.37 8.88 1.18
N GLY A 191 -22.07 9.89 0.66
CA GLY A 191 -22.17 11.16 1.34
C GLY A 191 -22.75 12.28 0.50
N ALA A 192 -22.74 13.48 1.07
CA ALA A 192 -23.10 14.74 0.43
C ALA A 192 -22.38 15.89 1.16
N PHE A 193 -22.31 17.05 0.54
CA PHE A 193 -21.79 18.28 1.13
C PHE A 193 -22.55 19.50 0.60
N ASP A 194 -22.54 20.59 1.37
CA ASP A 194 -23.15 21.88 1.04
C ASP A 194 -22.32 23.07 1.55
#